data_AF-A0A6A2FE76-F1
#
_entry.id   AF-A0A6A2FE76-F1
#
_cell.length_a   1.000
_cell.length_b   1.000
_cell.length_c   1.000
_cell.angle_alpha   90.00
_cell.angle_beta   90.00
_cell.angle_gamma   90.00
#
_symmetry.space_group_name_H-M   'P 1'
#
loop_
_entity.id
_entity.type
_entity.pdbx_description
1 polymer ?
#
loop_
_entity_poly.entity_id
_entity_poly.type
_entity_poly.pdbx_seq_one_letter_code
_entity_poly.pdbx_strand_id
1 'polypeptide(L)' 'MLRRVAPDHGGTGGGHPFAAGARIPGKELEAFLYNLDEAIGT' A
#
# COMPACT_ATOMS: atom_id res chain seq x y z
N MET A 1 1.60 4.58 -6.60
CA MET A 1 2.36 3.68 -5.73
C MET A 1 1.49 2.64 -5.03
N LEU A 2 0.45 3.05 -4.29
CA LEU A 2 -0.47 2.13 -3.58
C LEU A 2 -1.14 1.06 -4.48
N ARG A 3 -1.37 1.35 -5.77
CA ARG A 3 -1.85 0.37 -6.76
C ARG A 3 -0.89 -0.83 -6.96
N ARG A 4 0.39 -0.68 -6.64
CA ARG A 4 1.41 -1.74 -6.73
C ARG A 4 1.48 -2.54 -5.43
N VAL A 5 1.57 -1.86 -4.28
CA VAL A 5 1.81 -2.51 -2.98
C VAL A 5 0.56 -3.17 -2.40
N ALA A 6 -0.62 -2.53 -2.51
CA ALA A 6 -1.82 -3.06 -1.85
C ALA A 6 -2.27 -4.46 -2.34
N PRO A 7 -2.18 -4.82 -3.64
CA PRO A 7 -2.47 -6.18 -4.11
C PRO A 7 -1.61 -7.27 -3.46
N ASP A 8 -0.35 -7.00 -3.14
CA ASP A 8 0.56 -7.97 -2.51
C ASP A 8 0.12 -8.33 -1.08
N HIS A 9 -0.70 -7.48 -0.46
CA HIS A 9 -1.30 -7.67 0.87
C HIS A 9 -2.79 -8.05 0.79
N GLY A 10 -3.25 -8.58 -0.34
CA GLY A 10 -4.65 -8.99 -0.52
C GLY A 10 -5.65 -7.83 -0.54
N GLY A 11 -5.16 -6.63 -0.85
CA GLY A 11 -5.92 -5.39 -0.87
C GLY A 11 -6.06 -4.77 -2.24
N THR A 12 -6.61 -3.56 -2.27
CA THR A 12 -6.65 -2.71 -3.46
C THR A 12 -6.22 -1.30 -3.10
N GLY A 13 -5.64 -0.57 -4.05
CA GLY A 13 -5.18 0.80 -3.82
C GLY A 13 -5.07 1.61 -5.10
N GLY A 14 -5.10 2.94 -4.96
CA GLY A 14 -5.10 3.86 -6.10
C GLY A 14 -5.33 5.31 -5.69
N GLY A 15 -5.19 6.21 -6.66
CA GLY A 15 -5.37 7.65 -6.47
C GLY A 15 -4.40 8.47 -7.31
N HIS A 16 -4.30 9.75 -6.97
CA HIS A 16 -3.38 10.71 -7.57
C HIS A 16 -1.98 10.63 -6.96
N PRO A 17 -0.93 11.17 -7.62
CA PRO A 17 0.43 11.15 -7.09
C PRO A 17 0.58 11.74 -5.68
N PHE A 18 -0.25 12.72 -5.32
CA PHE A 18 -0.19 13.43 -4.03
C PHE A 18 -1.31 13.06 -3.05
N ALA A 19 -2.31 12.29 -3.48
CA ALA A 19 -3.43 11.89 -2.64
C ALA A 19 -3.98 10.54 -3.13
N ALA A 20 -3.87 9.51 -2.30
CA ALA A 20 -4.26 8.16 -2.65
C ALA A 20 -4.74 7.39 -1.41
N GLY A 21 -5.40 6.26 -1.63
CA GLY A 21 -5.86 5.37 -0.57
C GLY A 21 -5.67 3.90 -0.92
N ALA A 22 -5.72 3.06 0.10
CA ALA A 22 -5.71 1.61 -0.02
C ALA A 22 -6.64 0.96 1.01
N ARG A 23 -7.15 -0.23 0.70
CA ARG A 23 -7.86 -1.12 1.62
C ARG A 23 -7.13 -2.45 1.64
N ILE A 24 -6.85 -2.95 2.84
CA ILE A 24 -6.16 -4.23 3.09
C ILE A 24 -6.84 -4.96 4.25
N PRO A 25 -6.68 -6.28 4.39
CA PRO A 25 -7.03 -6.98 5.62
C PRO A 25 -6.29 -6.40 6.82
N GLY A 26 -6.96 -6.20 7.96
CA GLY A 26 -6.35 -5.56 9.13
C GLY A 26 -5.12 -6.29 9.67
N LYS A 27 -5.08 -7.62 9.54
CA LYS A 27 -3.91 -8.45 9.92
C LYS A 27 -2.64 -8.17 9.11
N GLU A 28 -2.77 -7.55 7.94
CA GLU A 28 -1.65 -7.23 7.04
C GLU A 28 -1.10 -5.82 7.27
N LEU A 29 -1.67 -5.04 8.19
CA LEU A 29 -1.35 -3.61 8.33
C LEU A 29 0.15 -3.35 8.53
N GLU A 30 0.79 -4.11 9.43
CA GLU A 30 2.20 -3.92 9.75
C GLU A 30 3.11 -4.27 8.54
N ALA A 31 2.90 -5.43 7.93
CA ALA A 31 3.65 -5.85 6.75
C ALA A 31 3.45 -4.89 5.57
N PHE A 32 2.22 -4.38 5.39
CA PHE A 32 1.91 -3.39 4.36
C PHE A 32 2.65 -2.07 4.57
N LEU A 33 2.69 -1.57 5.81
CA LEU A 33 3.38 -0.32 6.14
C LEU A 33 4.89 -0.44 5.91
N TYR A 34 5.49 -1.58 6.25
CA TYR A 34 6.91 -1.85 5.98
C TYR A 34 7.24 -1.81 4.49
N ASN A 35 6.50 -2.58 3.68
CA ASN A 35 6.71 -2.61 2.23
C ASN A 35 6.38 -1.28 1.54
N LEU A 36 5.39 -0.54 2.07
CA LEU A 36 5.07 0.80 1.60
C LEU A 36 6.22 1.78 1.86
N ASP A 37 6.86 1.73 3.02
CA ASP A 37 8.01 2.57 3.35
C ASP A 37 9.19 2.32 2.39
N GLU A 38 9.58 1.05 2.20
CA GLU A 38 10.67 0.68 1.27
C GLU A 38 10.41 1.18 -0.16
N ALA A 39 9.17 1.05 -0.62
CA ALA A 39 8.84 1.43 -1.99
C ALA A 39 8.63 2.96 -2.17
N ILE A 40 8.53 3.76 -1.09
CA ILE A 40 8.54 5.24 -1.12
C ILE A 40 9.99 5.74 -1.08
N GLY A 41 10.84 5.09 -0.29
CA GLY A 41 12.24 5.45 -0.13
C GLY A 41 13.13 5.20 -1.36
N THR A 42 12.56 4.70 -2.46
CA THR A 42 13.23 4.38 -3.74
C THR A 42 12.68 5.21 -4.89
#